data_AF-A0A428MQC8-F1
#
_entry.id   AF-A0A428MQC8-F1
#
_cell.length_a   1.000
_cell.length_b   1.000
_cell.length_c   1.000
_cell.angle_alpha   90.00
_cell.angle_beta   90.00
_cell.angle_gamma   90.00
#
_symmetry.space_group_name_H-M   'P 1'
#
loop_
_entity.id
_entity.type
_entity.pdbx_description
1 polymer ?
#
loop_
_entity_poly.entity_id
_entity_poly.type
_entity_poly.pdbx_seq_one_letter_code
_entity_poly.pdbx_strand_id
1 'polypeptide(L)'
;MPNLLEKTGKVVFLRAHDLGTGFGPPNDQLDVEAVFCLNAISDGAYGFQLRNDNNLPARQAMFSLLRDGFVNNLPVTADYNIDPGKKNGVAIRIALTRPQTSAQLPEASAEGSGTGKVRPAPGPGNQPNTAPSAPGNRRKSHKDK
;
A
#
# COMPACT_ATOMS: atom_id res chain seq x y z
N MET A 1 -7.57 -11.31 -29.35
CA MET A 1 -7.19 -10.08 -28.60
C MET A 1 -6.62 -10.53 -27.27
N PRO A 2 -5.50 -9.95 -26.80
CA PRO A 2 -4.98 -10.25 -25.47
C PRO A 2 -5.98 -9.82 -24.40
N ASN A 3 -6.14 -10.64 -23.36
CA ASN A 3 -7.04 -10.32 -22.25
C ASN A 3 -6.25 -9.61 -21.15
N LEU A 4 -6.69 -8.41 -20.74
CA LEU A 4 -6.11 -7.69 -19.62
C LEU A 4 -6.65 -8.28 -18.33
N LEU A 5 -5.75 -8.82 -17.51
CA LEU A 5 -6.05 -9.47 -16.26
C LEU A 5 -5.24 -8.80 -15.14
N GLU A 6 -5.80 -8.83 -13.93
CA GLU A 6 -5.15 -8.35 -12.72
C GLU A 6 -5.00 -9.52 -11.74
N LYS A 7 -3.84 -9.62 -11.09
CA LYS A 7 -3.64 -10.56 -9.99
C LYS A 7 -2.75 -9.98 -8.89
N THR A 8 -3.16 -10.19 -7.65
CA THR A 8 -2.34 -9.90 -6.46
C THR A 8 -1.72 -11.17 -5.90
N GLY A 9 -0.43 -11.13 -5.59
CA GLY A 9 0.30 -12.22 -4.96
C GLY A 9 1.69 -11.82 -4.50
N LYS A 10 2.39 -12.75 -3.86
CA LYS A 10 3.79 -12.59 -3.48
C LYS A 10 4.68 -13.06 -4.62
N VAL A 11 5.76 -12.32 -4.89
CA VAL A 11 6.76 -12.72 -5.87
C VAL A 11 7.52 -13.94 -5.34
N VAL A 12 7.44 -15.07 -6.03
CA VAL A 12 8.16 -16.31 -5.68
C VAL A 12 9.38 -16.55 -6.56
N PHE A 13 9.40 -15.90 -7.72
CA PHE A 13 10.49 -15.95 -8.67
C PHE A 13 10.65 -14.56 -9.28
N LEU A 14 11.87 -14.06 -9.35
CA LEU A 14 12.22 -12.81 -10.01
C LEU A 14 13.57 -13.01 -10.71
N ARG A 15 13.62 -12.74 -12.00
CA ARG A 15 14.82 -12.85 -12.83
C ARG A 15 14.88 -11.67 -13.79
N ALA A 16 16.03 -11.03 -13.87
CA ALA A 16 16.39 -10.15 -14.97
C ALA A 16 17.45 -10.85 -15.85
N HIS A 17 17.41 -10.62 -17.15
CA HIS A 17 18.37 -11.17 -18.10
C HIS A 17 18.59 -10.22 -19.29
N ASP A 18 19.59 -10.53 -20.12
CA ASP A 18 20.04 -9.67 -21.20
C ASP A 18 19.02 -9.60 -22.36
N LEU A 19 19.00 -8.45 -23.04
CA LEU A 19 18.20 -8.20 -24.24
C LEU A 19 18.35 -9.33 -25.27
N GLY A 20 17.22 -9.82 -25.78
CA GLY A 20 17.18 -10.85 -26.81
C GLY A 20 17.34 -12.28 -26.29
N THR A 21 17.52 -12.46 -24.97
CA THR A 21 17.27 -13.77 -24.36
C THR A 21 15.78 -13.83 -23.99
N GLY A 22 15.07 -14.86 -24.49
CA GLY A 22 13.66 -15.05 -24.21
C GLY A 22 13.44 -15.99 -23.02
N PHE A 23 12.23 -15.99 -22.47
CA PHE A 23 11.85 -16.85 -21.35
C PHE A 23 10.65 -17.73 -21.68
N GLY A 24 10.71 -19.02 -21.32
CA GLY A 24 9.61 -19.97 -21.52
C GLY A 24 9.85 -20.98 -22.64
N PRO A 25 8.92 -21.94 -22.81
CA PRO A 25 9.02 -22.96 -23.85
C PRO A 25 8.81 -22.36 -25.25
N PRO A 26 9.25 -23.00 -26.34
CA PRO A 26 9.17 -22.45 -27.70
C PRO A 26 7.76 -22.04 -28.15
N ASN A 27 6.72 -22.71 -27.63
CA ASN A 27 5.32 -22.43 -27.96
C ASN A 27 4.69 -21.29 -27.12
N ASP A 28 5.38 -20.84 -26.06
CA ASP A 28 4.90 -19.82 -25.13
C ASP A 28 6.08 -18.97 -24.63
N GLN A 29 6.92 -18.51 -25.57
CA GLN A 29 8.10 -17.74 -25.27
C GLN A 29 7.75 -16.26 -25.09
N LEU A 30 8.25 -15.68 -23.99
CA LEU A 30 8.25 -14.25 -23.74
C LEU A 30 9.56 -13.62 -24.20
N ASP A 31 9.47 -12.60 -25.04
CA ASP A 31 10.57 -11.70 -25.38
C ASP A 31 10.55 -10.50 -24.41
N VAL A 32 11.12 -10.70 -23.22
CA VAL A 32 11.10 -9.77 -22.09
C VAL A 32 12.38 -9.91 -21.29
N GLU A 33 12.92 -8.84 -20.72
CA GLU A 33 14.17 -8.90 -19.96
C GLU A 33 13.95 -9.13 -18.46
N ALA A 34 12.79 -8.71 -17.94
CA ALA A 34 12.40 -8.95 -16.55
C ALA A 34 11.26 -9.97 -16.50
N VAL A 35 11.44 -11.05 -15.73
CA VAL A 35 10.47 -12.12 -15.54
C VAL A 35 10.21 -12.32 -14.05
N PHE A 36 8.95 -12.50 -13.68
CA PHE A 36 8.54 -12.81 -12.33
C PHE A 36 7.38 -13.81 -12.30
N CYS A 37 7.19 -14.46 -11.15
CA CYS A 37 6.06 -15.35 -10.89
C CYS A 37 5.44 -15.00 -9.55
N LEU A 38 4.11 -15.05 -9.48
CA LEU A 38 3.35 -14.79 -8.25
C LEU A 38 2.87 -16.11 -7.66
N ASN A 39 2.91 -16.24 -6.33
CA ASN A 39 2.38 -17.42 -5.63
C ASN A 39 0.88 -17.67 -5.90
N ALA A 40 0.13 -16.62 -6.24
CA ALA A 40 -1.30 -16.67 -6.52
C ALA A 40 -1.61 -17.29 -7.90
N ILE A 41 -0.58 -17.59 -8.68
CA ILE A 41 -0.67 -18.13 -10.03
C ILE A 41 0.20 -19.39 -10.07
N SER A 42 -0.45 -20.55 -10.16
CA SER A 42 0.24 -21.85 -10.13
C SER A 42 0.95 -22.19 -11.44
N ASP A 43 0.62 -21.49 -12.53
CA ASP A 43 1.01 -21.88 -13.87
C ASP A 43 1.19 -20.63 -14.74
N GLY A 44 2.42 -20.37 -15.18
CA GLY A 44 2.77 -19.22 -16.03
C GLY A 44 3.72 -18.22 -15.38
N ALA A 45 4.52 -17.57 -16.23
CA ALA A 45 5.41 -16.49 -15.85
C ALA A 45 4.98 -15.18 -16.52
N TYR A 46 5.27 -14.07 -15.84
CA TYR A 46 4.96 -12.75 -16.33
C TYR A 46 6.24 -11.99 -16.53
N GLY A 47 6.28 -11.12 -17.54
CA GLY A 47 7.44 -10.28 -17.71
C GLY A 47 7.13 -9.03 -18.48
N PHE A 48 8.09 -8.13 -18.50
CA PHE A 48 8.00 -6.91 -19.28
C PHE A 48 9.38 -6.52 -19.76
N GLN A 49 9.38 -5.70 -20.81
CA GLN A 49 10.61 -5.34 -21.45
C GLN A 49 11.32 -4.19 -20.71
N LEU A 50 12.64 -4.23 -20.58
CA LEU A 50 13.50 -3.16 -20.04
C LEU A 50 14.31 -2.47 -21.16
N ARG A 51 13.71 -2.31 -22.34
CA ARG A 51 14.32 -1.64 -23.50
C ARG A 51 14.58 -0.16 -23.22
N ASN A 52 15.63 0.36 -23.84
CA ASN A 52 15.98 1.78 -23.80
C ASN A 52 15.03 2.60 -24.67
N ASP A 53 13.78 2.73 -24.24
CA ASP A 53 12.71 3.52 -24.87
C ASP A 53 12.17 4.58 -23.90
N ASN A 54 11.21 5.39 -24.36
CA ASN A 54 10.58 6.43 -23.54
C ASN A 54 9.84 5.89 -22.30
N ASN A 55 9.57 4.59 -22.24
CA ASN A 55 8.92 3.93 -21.11
C ASN A 55 9.93 3.31 -20.13
N LEU A 56 11.23 3.39 -20.41
CA LEU A 56 12.28 2.86 -19.54
C LEU A 56 12.15 3.33 -18.08
N PRO A 57 11.89 4.62 -17.78
CA PRO A 57 11.73 5.05 -16.38
C PRO A 57 10.57 4.33 -15.66
N ALA A 58 9.45 4.13 -16.35
CA ALA A 58 8.29 3.43 -15.80
C ALA A 58 8.59 1.93 -15.58
N ARG A 59 9.22 1.27 -16.56
CA ARG A 59 9.59 -0.16 -16.46
C ARG A 59 10.66 -0.40 -15.40
N GLN A 60 11.61 0.52 -15.24
CA GLN A 60 12.60 0.46 -14.17
C GLN A 60 11.96 0.64 -12.79
N ALA A 61 10.97 1.53 -12.67
CA ALA A 61 10.18 1.68 -11.46
C ALA A 61 9.38 0.41 -11.14
N MET A 62 8.73 -0.21 -12.13
CA MET A 62 8.04 -1.49 -11.98
C MET A 62 9.00 -2.60 -11.50
N PHE A 63 10.19 -2.69 -12.08
CA PHE A 63 11.21 -3.65 -11.65
C PHE A 63 11.67 -3.39 -10.21
N SER A 64 11.83 -2.12 -9.83
CA SER A 64 12.18 -1.73 -8.47
C SER A 64 11.10 -2.14 -7.47
N LEU A 65 9.81 -1.94 -7.79
CA LEU A 65 8.69 -2.38 -6.96
C LEU A 65 8.64 -3.91 -6.79
N LEU A 66 8.92 -4.66 -7.85
CA LEU A 66 9.00 -6.13 -7.78
C LEU A 66 10.16 -6.57 -6.88
N ARG A 67 11.33 -5.93 -7.01
CA ARG A 67 12.48 -6.20 -6.17
C ARG A 67 12.17 -5.90 -4.71
N ASP A 68 11.55 -4.76 -4.43
CA ASP A 68 11.17 -4.38 -3.07
C ASP A 68 10.12 -5.34 -2.49
N GLY A 69 9.15 -5.76 -3.30
CA GLY A 69 8.16 -6.77 -2.92
C GLY A 69 8.78 -8.15 -2.64
N PHE A 70 9.74 -8.57 -3.46
CA PHE A 70 10.47 -9.82 -3.29
C PHE A 70 11.34 -9.83 -2.03
N VAL A 71 12.14 -8.78 -1.83
CA VAL A 71 13.06 -8.66 -0.68
C VAL A 71 12.29 -8.53 0.64
N ASN A 72 11.19 -7.78 0.66
CA ASN A 72 10.40 -7.55 1.87
C ASN A 72 9.23 -8.54 2.04
N ASN A 73 9.09 -9.53 1.16
CA ASN A 73 8.00 -10.51 1.16
C ASN A 73 6.60 -9.86 1.18
N LEU A 74 6.46 -8.72 0.50
CA LEU A 74 5.22 -7.96 0.38
C LEU A 74 4.40 -8.43 -0.83
N PRO A 75 3.06 -8.40 -0.74
CA PRO A 75 2.23 -8.67 -1.89
C PRO A 75 2.35 -7.55 -2.94
N VAL A 76 2.34 -7.95 -4.21
CA VAL A 76 2.31 -7.06 -5.36
C VAL A 76 1.09 -7.40 -6.21
N THR A 77 0.47 -6.38 -6.78
CA THR A 77 -0.58 -6.52 -7.80
C THR A 77 0.05 -6.29 -9.16
N ALA A 78 -0.18 -7.22 -10.08
CA ALA A 78 0.29 -7.14 -11.46
C ALA A 78 -0.91 -7.12 -12.41
N ASP A 79 -0.91 -6.13 -13.29
CA ASP A 79 -1.75 -6.10 -14.48
C ASP A 79 -0.97 -6.70 -15.64
N TYR A 80 -1.54 -7.68 -16.33
CA TYR A 80 -0.87 -8.38 -17.42
C TYR A 80 -1.82 -8.77 -18.54
N ASN A 81 -1.24 -8.91 -19.74
CA ASN A 81 -1.89 -9.41 -20.93
C ASN A 81 -1.47 -10.86 -21.18
N ILE A 82 -2.46 -11.75 -21.34
CA ILE A 82 -2.22 -13.12 -21.83
C ILE A 82 -2.88 -13.28 -23.19
N ASP A 83 -2.14 -13.86 -24.15
CA ASP A 83 -2.71 -14.26 -25.43
C ASP A 83 -3.53 -15.56 -25.27
N PRO A 84 -4.67 -15.72 -25.99
CA PRO A 84 -5.45 -16.94 -25.92
C PRO A 84 -4.62 -18.19 -26.20
N GLY A 85 -4.67 -19.18 -25.28
CA GLY A 85 -3.93 -20.43 -25.39
C GLY A 85 -2.50 -20.41 -24.82
N LYS A 86 -2.02 -19.25 -24.33
CA LYS A 86 -0.74 -19.11 -23.63
C LYS A 86 -0.95 -19.07 -22.12
N LYS A 87 0.09 -19.42 -21.37
CA LYS A 87 0.16 -19.28 -19.90
C LYS A 87 1.02 -18.08 -19.52
N ASN A 88 2.04 -17.77 -20.32
CA ASN A 88 2.93 -16.66 -20.06
C ASN A 88 2.31 -15.35 -20.57
N GLY A 89 2.52 -14.28 -19.79
CA GLY A 89 1.89 -12.98 -20.06
C GLY A 89 2.87 -11.81 -19.99
N VAL A 90 2.49 -10.72 -20.66
CA VAL A 90 3.25 -9.46 -20.60
C VAL A 90 2.62 -8.56 -19.55
N ALA A 91 3.37 -8.24 -18.50
CA ALA A 91 2.93 -7.31 -17.47
C ALA A 91 3.01 -5.86 -17.97
N ILE A 92 1.99 -5.07 -17.67
CA ILE A 92 1.88 -3.66 -18.08
C ILE A 92 2.09 -2.74 -16.89
N ARG A 93 1.57 -3.12 -15.70
CA ARG A 93 1.66 -2.32 -14.48
C ARG A 93 1.91 -3.22 -13.29
N ILE A 94 2.68 -2.71 -12.34
CA ILE A 94 2.95 -3.35 -11.06
C ILE A 94 2.64 -2.34 -9.96
N ALA A 95 1.90 -2.76 -8.95
CA ALA A 95 1.64 -1.99 -7.74
C ALA A 95 2.09 -2.79 -6.51
N LEU A 96 2.89 -2.16 -5.65
CA LEU A 96 3.20 -2.72 -4.34
C LEU A 96 2.02 -2.44 -3.41
N THR A 97 1.34 -3.49 -2.93
CA THR A 97 0.23 -3.33 -1.99
C THR A 97 0.76 -3.60 -0.59
N ARG A 98 0.56 -2.64 0.33
CA ARG A 98 0.70 -2.96 1.75
C ARG A 98 -0.62 -3.57 2.19
N PRO A 99 -0.61 -4.66 2.98
CA PRO A 99 -1.81 -5.08 3.68
C PRO A 99 -2.36 -3.84 4.37
N GLN A 100 -3.57 -3.42 4.02
CA GLN A 100 -4.28 -2.48 4.86
C GLN A 100 -4.47 -3.23 6.16
N THR A 101 -3.65 -2.94 7.17
CA THR A 101 -4.07 -3.19 8.54
C THR A 101 -5.30 -2.33 8.69
N SER A 102 -6.48 -2.93 8.48
CA SER A 102 -7.72 -2.35 8.94
C SER A 102 -7.57 -2.23 10.44
N ALA A 103 -7.03 -1.08 10.87
CA ALA A 103 -7.43 -0.47 12.12
C ALA A 103 -8.92 -0.23 11.98
N GLN A 104 -9.68 -1.29 12.23
CA GLN A 104 -11.08 -1.20 12.58
C GLN A 104 -11.07 -0.36 13.86
N LEU A 105 -11.31 0.93 13.72
CA LEU A 105 -11.64 1.78 14.85
C LEU A 105 -12.83 1.10 15.55
N PRO A 106 -12.74 0.79 16.86
CA PRO A 106 -13.91 0.33 17.59
C PRO A 106 -14.93 1.48 17.62
N GLU A 107 -16.10 1.18 17.07
CA GLU A 107 -17.43 1.78 17.27
C GLU A 107 -17.54 3.28 17.57
N ALA A 108 -18.00 4.03 16.56
CA ALA A 108 -18.96 5.09 16.80
C ALA A 108 -20.38 4.49 16.85
N SER A 109 -20.83 4.05 18.02
CA SER A 109 -22.23 3.67 18.27
C SER A 109 -22.92 4.82 19.04
N ALA A 110 -23.50 5.71 18.22
CA ALA A 110 -24.69 6.54 18.43
C ALA A 110 -25.11 6.98 19.85
N GLU A 111 -25.19 8.30 20.02
CA GLU A 111 -26.11 8.98 20.92
C GLU A 111 -27.57 8.58 20.62
N GLY A 112 -28.31 8.17 21.66
CA GLY A 112 -29.73 7.85 21.61
C GLY A 112 -30.43 8.17 22.93
N SER A 113 -31.24 9.22 22.89
CA SER A 113 -32.06 9.82 23.95
C SER A 113 -32.92 8.81 24.75
N GLY A 114 -32.94 8.97 26.09
CA GLY A 114 -33.76 8.18 27.01
C GLY A 114 -34.00 8.90 28.34
N THR A 115 -35.01 9.76 28.37
CA THR A 115 -35.78 10.33 29.51
C THR A 115 -35.43 9.87 30.94
N GLY A 116 -34.73 10.73 31.69
CA GLY A 116 -34.58 10.65 33.15
C GLY A 116 -35.28 11.83 33.86
N LYS A 117 -36.28 11.51 34.69
CA LYS A 117 -37.15 12.41 35.45
C LYS A 117 -36.44 13.47 36.31
N VAL A 118 -37.17 14.57 36.50
CA VAL A 118 -36.85 15.77 37.27
C VAL A 118 -37.26 15.65 38.76
N ARG A 119 -36.46 16.30 39.65
CA ARG A 119 -36.71 16.89 41.01
C ARG A 119 -36.58 16.03 42.29
N PRO A 120 -36.37 16.64 43.50
CA PRO A 120 -35.65 17.87 43.89
C PRO A 120 -34.72 17.70 45.14
N ALA A 121 -33.88 18.70 45.45
CA ALA A 121 -33.12 18.86 46.71
C ALA A 121 -34.02 19.43 47.85
N PRO A 122 -33.68 19.26 49.15
CA PRO A 122 -32.84 20.27 49.84
C PRO A 122 -32.02 19.77 51.07
N GLY A 123 -31.02 20.57 51.52
CA GLY A 123 -30.55 20.58 52.92
C GLY A 123 -29.02 20.67 53.14
N PRO A 124 -28.51 21.39 54.17
CA PRO A 124 -27.37 22.31 54.03
C PRO A 124 -26.09 21.90 54.79
N GLY A 125 -24.93 22.51 54.47
CA GLY A 125 -23.78 22.48 55.39
C GLY A 125 -22.42 22.92 54.81
N ASN A 126 -22.05 24.17 55.12
CA ASN A 126 -20.69 24.73 55.27
C ASN A 126 -19.69 24.77 54.09
N GLN A 127 -19.54 25.99 53.53
CA GLN A 127 -18.22 26.61 53.28
C GLN A 127 -17.71 27.30 54.59
N PRO A 128 -16.50 27.90 54.71
CA PRO A 128 -15.50 28.28 53.69
C PRO A 128 -14.02 28.05 54.08
N ASN A 129 -13.11 28.35 53.14
CA ASN A 129 -11.76 28.95 53.30
C ASN A 129 -10.85 28.42 52.18
N THR A 130 -9.99 29.15 51.47
CA THR A 130 -9.55 30.56 51.42
C THR A 130 -8.68 30.65 50.16
N ALA A 131 -8.88 31.65 49.30
CA ALA A 131 -7.85 32.12 48.37
C ALA A 131 -6.82 32.97 49.17
N PRO A 132 -5.58 33.26 48.69
CA PRO A 132 -5.42 34.15 47.53
C PRO A 132 -4.13 33.99 46.68
N SER A 133 -4.11 34.75 45.57
CA SER A 133 -2.94 35.47 45.00
C SER A 133 -2.26 34.90 43.73
N ALA A 134 -2.62 35.50 42.59
CA ALA A 134 -1.74 35.77 41.44
C ALA A 134 -0.65 36.82 41.83
N PRO A 135 0.23 37.40 40.95
CA PRO A 135 0.34 37.32 39.48
C PRO A 135 1.81 37.27 38.93
N GLY A 136 2.01 37.30 37.60
CA GLY A 136 3.35 37.61 37.06
C GLY A 136 3.56 37.43 35.56
N ASN A 137 3.40 38.53 34.81
CA ASN A 137 3.51 38.68 33.36
C ASN A 137 4.88 39.31 32.99
N ARG A 138 5.54 38.90 31.88
CA ARG A 138 6.43 39.71 30.98
C ARG A 138 7.29 38.77 30.10
N ARG A 139 7.21 38.72 28.77
CA ARG A 139 7.52 39.69 27.68
C ARG A 139 9.01 40.09 27.53
N LYS A 140 9.49 39.85 26.29
CA LYS A 140 10.38 40.64 25.41
C LYS A 140 11.89 40.28 25.26
N SER A 141 12.20 39.89 24.01
CA SER A 141 13.04 40.63 23.02
C SER A 141 14.55 40.83 23.21
N HIS A 142 15.25 40.49 22.12
CA HIS A 142 16.42 41.16 21.50
C HIS A 142 17.72 41.30 22.32
N LYS A 143 18.81 40.77 21.76
CA LYS A 143 20.10 41.44 21.83
C LYS A 143 20.96 41.14 20.61
N ASP A 144 21.39 42.23 19.99
CA ASP A 144 22.35 42.38 18.92
C ASP A 144 23.68 41.65 19.18
N LYS A 145 24.30 41.21 18.08
CA LYS A 145 25.74 41.38 17.84
C LYS A 145 26.05 41.37 16.36
#